data_AF-A0A268QYT2-F1
#
_entry.id   AF-A0A268QYT2-F1
#
_cell.length_a   1.000
_cell.length_b   1.000
_cell.length_c   1.000
_cell.angle_alpha   90.00
_cell.angle_beta   90.00
_cell.angle_gamma   90.00
#
_symmetry.space_group_name_H-M   'P 1'
#
loop_
_entity.id
_entity.type
_entity.pdbx_description
1 polymer ?
#
loop_
_entity_poly.entity_id
_entity_poly.type
_entity_poly.pdbx_seq_one_letter_code
_entity_poly.pdbx_strand_id
1 'polypeptide(L)' 'NVLIDGIGVGDVGNIVLRDRKLLSQDGVLLVVVTLNKKEKKISAGPEIITRGFVYVRESEKLLEEAVKIVREAVEQN' A
#
# COMPACT_ATOMS: atom_id res chain seq x y z
N ASN A 1 3.48 -30.74 -4.42
CA ASN A 1 2.15 -30.42 -5.02
C ASN A 1 2.32 -29.31 -6.04
N VAL A 2 1.67 -29.43 -7.19
CA VAL A 2 1.66 -28.40 -8.25
C VAL A 2 0.39 -27.57 -8.09
N LEU A 3 0.51 -26.25 -8.16
CA LEU A 3 -0.60 -25.30 -8.05
C LEU A 3 -1.04 -24.85 -9.45
N ILE A 4 -2.34 -24.70 -9.64
CA ILE A 4 -2.96 -24.31 -10.91
C ILE A 4 -3.87 -23.12 -10.64
N ASP A 5 -3.67 -22.00 -11.34
CA ASP A 5 -4.46 -20.77 -11.21
C ASP A 5 -4.80 -20.22 -12.62
N GLY A 6 -6.08 -20.29 -12.98
CA GLY A 6 -6.55 -19.95 -14.33
C GLY A 6 -5.87 -20.80 -15.41
N ILE A 7 -5.29 -20.15 -16.41
CA ILE A 7 -4.49 -20.79 -17.47
C ILE A 7 -3.03 -21.07 -17.06
N GLY A 8 -2.61 -20.57 -15.89
CA GLY A 8 -1.25 -20.70 -15.39
C GLY A 8 -1.07 -21.98 -14.58
N VAL A 9 -0.21 -22.87 -15.05
CA VAL A 9 0.18 -24.10 -14.33
C VAL A 9 1.55 -23.88 -13.72
N GLY A 10 1.63 -23.82 -12.39
CA GLY A 10 2.89 -23.59 -11.67
C GLY A 10 3.29 -22.12 -11.48
N ASP A 11 2.54 -21.17 -12.04
CA ASP A 11 2.82 -19.72 -11.94
C ASP A 11 2.54 -19.14 -10.54
N VAL A 12 1.75 -19.84 -9.73
CA VAL A 12 1.51 -19.48 -8.33
C VAL A 12 2.42 -20.30 -7.44
N GLY A 13 3.49 -19.65 -6.96
CA GLY A 13 4.38 -20.21 -5.95
C GLY A 13 3.90 -19.95 -4.51
N ASN A 14 4.61 -20.54 -3.54
CA ASN A 14 4.34 -20.34 -2.11
C ASN A 14 4.40 -18.86 -1.67
N ILE A 15 5.21 -18.02 -2.34
CA ILE A 15 5.32 -16.59 -2.04
C ILE A 15 4.01 -15.87 -2.38
N VAL A 16 3.44 -16.14 -3.56
CA VAL A 16 2.17 -15.53 -3.99
C VAL A 16 1.03 -15.93 -3.05
N LEU A 17 0.99 -17.20 -2.62
CA LEU A 17 -0.01 -17.65 -1.64
C LEU A 17 0.17 -16.98 -0.27
N ARG A 18 1.42 -16.79 0.16
CA ARG A 18 1.72 -16.07 1.41
C ARG A 18 1.24 -14.62 1.35
N ASP A 19 1.52 -13.92 0.24
CA ASP A 19 1.09 -12.55 0.06
C ASP A 19 -0.43 -12.45 0.01
N ARG A 20 -1.11 -13.36 -0.71
CA ARG A 20 -2.58 -13.44 -0.71
C ARG A 20 -3.13 -13.66 0.70
N LYS A 21 -2.49 -14.53 1.50
CA LYS A 21 -2.91 -14.77 2.88
C LYS A 21 -2.78 -13.49 3.72
N LEU A 22 -1.65 -12.79 3.67
CA LEU A 22 -1.46 -11.53 4.40
C LEU A 22 -2.49 -10.48 3.97
N LEU A 23 -2.67 -10.27 2.67
CA LEU A 23 -3.66 -9.33 2.13
C LEU A 23 -5.10 -9.69 2.55
N SER A 24 -5.44 -10.97 2.66
CA SER A 24 -6.77 -11.40 3.10
C SER A 24 -7.02 -11.21 4.59
N GLN A 25 -5.97 -11.15 5.41
CA GLN A 25 -6.06 -11.01 6.85
C GLN A 25 -6.00 -9.54 7.27
N ASP A 26 -5.05 -8.79 6.71
CA ASP A 26 -4.71 -7.44 7.16
C ASP A 26 -5.17 -6.37 6.16
N GLY A 27 -5.55 -6.73 4.94
CA GLY A 27 -5.79 -5.77 3.87
C GLY A 27 -4.50 -5.11 3.37
N VAL A 28 -4.65 -3.93 2.77
CA VAL A 28 -3.54 -3.14 2.24
C VAL A 28 -3.77 -1.65 2.39
N LEU A 29 -2.70 -0.92 2.67
CA LEU A 29 -2.62 0.53 2.64
C LEU A 29 -1.51 0.93 1.66
N LEU A 30 -1.88 1.66 0.61
CA LEU A 30 -0.96 2.18 -0.40
C LEU A 30 -0.73 3.66 -0.17
N VAL A 31 0.53 4.07 -0.21
CA VAL A 31 0.96 5.46 -0.10
C VAL A 31 1.53 5.90 -1.43
N VAL A 32 0.98 6.96 -2.02
CA VAL A 32 1.44 7.51 -3.30
C VAL A 32 2.00 8.91 -3.08
N VAL A 33 3.26 9.12 -3.44
CA VAL A 33 3.95 10.42 -3.34
C VAL A 33 4.66 10.68 -4.65
N THR A 34 4.52 11.88 -5.19
CA THR A 34 5.30 12.34 -6.34
C THR A 34 6.39 13.27 -5.87
N LEU A 35 7.64 12.98 -6.25
CA LEU A 35 8.81 13.77 -5.88
C LEU A 35 9.38 14.50 -7.09
N ASN A 36 9.66 15.79 -6.91
CA ASN A 36 10.53 16.53 -7.82
C ASN A 36 11.99 16.18 -7.48
N LYS A 37 12.65 15.42 -8.36
CA LYS A 37 14.03 14.98 -8.18
C LYS A 37 15.05 16.13 -8.06
N LYS A 38 14.82 17.26 -8.74
CA LYS A 38 15.74 18.41 -8.72
C LYS A 38 15.65 19.16 -7.40
N GLU A 39 14.43 19.36 -6.92
CA GLU A 39 14.17 20.15 -5.72
C GLU A 39 14.18 19.31 -4.44
N LYS A 40 14.16 17.97 -4.57
CA LYS A 40 13.96 17.01 -3.47
C LYS A 40 12.73 17.33 -2.62
N LYS A 41 11.65 17.77 -3.29
CA LYS A 41 10.40 18.15 -2.65
C LYS A 41 9.25 17.32 -3.18
N ILE A 42 8.22 17.18 -2.36
CA ILE A 42 6.95 16.57 -2.77
C ILE A 42 6.26 17.53 -3.75
N SER A 43 6.03 17.06 -4.98
CA SER A 43 5.29 17.81 -6.00
C SER A 43 3.79 17.50 -6.00
N ALA A 44 3.39 16.33 -5.52
CA ALA A 44 1.99 15.94 -5.31
C ALA A 44 1.86 14.82 -4.27
N GLY A 45 0.74 14.79 -3.54
CA GLY A 45 0.49 13.87 -2.42
C GLY A 45 1.01 14.39 -1.07
N PRO A 46 1.21 13.51 -0.06
CA PRO A 46 0.93 12.07 -0.06
C PRO A 46 -0.57 11.74 -0.17
N GLU A 47 -0.91 10.69 -0.91
CA GLU A 47 -2.26 10.13 -0.96
C GLU A 47 -2.25 8.72 -0.38
N ILE A 48 -3.25 8.39 0.43
CA ILE A 48 -3.42 7.07 1.04
C ILE A 48 -4.67 6.40 0.48
N ILE A 49 -4.48 5.21 -0.08
CA ILE A 49 -5.54 4.35 -0.59
C ILE A 49 -5.53 3.06 0.23
N THR A 50 -6.68 2.71 0.82
CA THR A 50 -6.82 1.52 1.66
C THR A 50 -7.86 0.55 1.08
N ARG A 51 -7.59 -0.75 1.17
CA ARG A 51 -8.54 -1.82 0.83
C ARG A 51 -8.44 -2.95 1.83
N GLY A 52 -9.56 -3.29 2.47
CA GLY A 52 -9.62 -4.38 3.44
C GLY A 52 -8.88 -4.13 4.77
N PHE A 53 -8.23 -2.98 4.93
CA PHE A 53 -7.50 -2.63 6.15
C PHE A 53 -8.37 -1.83 7.14
N VAL A 54 -9.00 -0.74 6.70
CA VAL A 54 -9.92 0.07 7.54
C VAL A 54 -11.14 0.55 6.77
N TYR A 55 -12.23 0.80 7.48
CA TYR A 55 -13.40 1.44 6.91
C TYR A 55 -13.20 2.96 6.88
N VAL A 56 -12.94 3.49 5.68
CA VAL A 56 -12.55 4.89 5.45
C VAL A 56 -13.47 5.89 6.14
N ARG A 57 -14.78 5.69 6.07
CA ARG A 57 -15.77 6.63 6.64
C ARG A 57 -15.66 6.78 8.16
N GLU A 58 -15.16 5.77 8.86
CA GLU A 58 -14.97 5.80 10.31
C GLU A 58 -13.51 6.10 10.70
N SER A 59 -12.61 6.14 9.71
CA SER A 59 -11.16 6.20 9.91
C SER A 59 -10.51 7.47 9.33
N GLU A 60 -11.29 8.52 9.06
CA GLU A 60 -10.78 9.77 8.46
C GLU A 60 -9.58 10.34 9.25
N LYS A 61 -9.70 10.45 10.58
CA LYS A 61 -8.62 10.97 11.44
C LYS A 61 -7.34 10.12 11.36
N LEU A 62 -7.48 8.79 11.32
CA LEU A 62 -6.35 7.88 11.18
C LEU A 62 -5.63 8.11 9.85
N LEU A 63 -6.39 8.27 8.77
CA LEU A 63 -5.83 8.51 7.43
C LEU A 63 -5.18 9.89 7.33
N GLU A 64 -5.78 10.92 7.91
CA GLU A 64 -5.19 12.27 7.99
C GLU A 64 -3.85 12.26 8.75
N GLU A 65 -3.79 11.57 9.89
CA GLU A 65 -2.57 11.43 10.67
C GLU A 65 -1.50 10.66 9.90
N ALA A 66 -1.88 9.56 9.23
CA ALA A 66 -0.95 8.80 8.40
C ALA A 66 -0.39 9.64 7.23
N VAL A 67 -1.21 10.48 6.58
CA VAL A 67 -0.73 11.41 5.54
C VAL A 67 0.31 12.37 6.12
N LYS A 68 0.07 12.90 7.32
CA LYS A 68 1.01 13.80 8.00
C LYS A 68 2.34 13.10 8.31
N ILE A 69 2.29 11.89 8.87
CA ILE A 69 3.48 11.08 9.19
C ILE A 69 4.30 10.81 7.93
N VAL A 70 3.65 10.41 6.83
CA VAL A 70 4.34 10.18 5.55
C VAL A 70 5.01 11.45 5.05
N ARG A 71 4.31 12.59 5.08
CA ARG A 71 4.87 13.86 4.61
C ARG A 71 6.13 14.23 5.41
N GLU A 72 6.05 14.15 6.74
CA GLU A 72 7.19 14.44 7.61
C GLU A 72 8.36 13.49 7.36
N ALA A 73 8.11 12.19 7.22
CA ALA A 73 9.16 11.21 6.96
C ALA A 73 9.86 11.43 5.61
N VAL A 74 9.12 11.86 4.59
CA VAL A 74 9.67 12.12 3.25
C VAL A 74 10.42 13.45 3.20
N GLU A 75 9.95 14.48 3.89
CA GLU A 75 10.59 15.81 3.92
C GLU A 75 11.83 15.87 4.84
N GLN A 76 11.96 14.94 5.79
CA GLN A 76 13.16 14.81 6.64
C GLN A 76 14.36 14.17 5.94
N ASN A 77 14.19 13.63 4.72
CA ASN A 77 15.25 13.01 3.90
C ASN A 77 15.69 13.92 2.74
#